data_AF-A0A0F9D8A8-F1
#
_entry.id   AF-A0A0F9D8A8-F1
#
_cell.length_a   1.000
_cell.length_b   1.000
_cell.length_c   1.000
_cell.angle_alpha   90.00
_cell.angle_beta   90.00
_cell.angle_gamma   90.00
#
_symmetry.space_group_name_H-M   'P 1'
#
loop_
_entity.id
_entity.type
_entity.pdbx_description
1 polymer ?
#
loop_
_entity_poly.entity_id
_entity_poly.type
_entity_poly.pdbx_seq_one_letter_code
_entity_poly.pdbx_strand_id
1 'polypeptide(L)'
;MRLNRQDSLPAMPQQFQSQPSILELSSGAIEIVKELNCICSCKMELLPCTCDELKGSKEIKAFVQTLVDEGLSRSEELGRLVEKYGQSVLIKKN
;
A
#
# COMPACT_ATOMS: atom_id res chain seq x y z
N MET A 1 -50.69 -35.13 -7.33
CA MET A 1 -50.36 -34.00 -6.45
C MET A 1 -48.89 -33.67 -6.65
N ARG A 2 -48.57 -32.55 -7.34
CA ARG A 2 -47.21 -32.06 -7.55
C ARG A 2 -46.82 -31.20 -6.34
N LEU A 3 -45.73 -31.53 -5.66
CA LEU A 3 -45.13 -30.63 -4.67
C LEU A 3 -43.64 -30.46 -5.01
N ASN A 4 -43.37 -29.45 -5.83
CA ASN A 4 -42.05 -28.86 -5.98
C ASN A 4 -41.82 -28.01 -4.73
N ARG A 5 -40.82 -28.33 -3.90
CA ARG A 5 -40.32 -27.42 -2.86
C ARG A 5 -38.83 -27.22 -3.07
N GLN A 6 -38.52 -25.99 -3.48
CA GLN A 6 -37.22 -25.36 -3.40
C GLN A 6 -36.89 -25.13 -1.92
N ASP A 7 -35.78 -25.69 -1.47
CA ASP A 7 -35.01 -25.32 -0.28
C ASP A 7 -33.79 -26.26 -0.34
N SER A 8 -32.52 -25.87 -0.37
CA SER A 8 -31.85 -24.64 0.00
C SER A 8 -30.58 -24.59 -0.84
N LEU A 9 -30.23 -23.43 -1.40
CA LEU A 9 -28.88 -23.22 -1.92
C LEU A 9 -27.96 -23.07 -0.69
N PRO A 10 -26.93 -23.91 -0.49
CA PRO A 10 -25.89 -23.56 0.47
C PRO A 10 -25.15 -22.33 -0.07
N ALA A 11 -25.28 -21.22 0.66
CA ALA A 11 -24.45 -20.04 0.44
C ALA A 11 -22.98 -20.47 0.48
N MET A 12 -22.29 -20.19 -0.61
CA MET A 12 -20.86 -20.43 -0.76
C MET A 12 -20.14 -19.77 0.43
N PRO A 13 -19.21 -20.45 1.12
CA PRO A 13 -18.26 -19.72 1.95
C PRO A 13 -17.51 -18.80 1.00
N GLN A 14 -17.63 -17.48 1.23
CA GLN A 14 -16.78 -16.50 0.59
C GLN A 14 -15.34 -17.01 0.79
N GLN A 15 -14.68 -17.32 -0.33
CA GLN A 15 -13.23 -17.45 -0.31
C GLN A 15 -12.75 -16.13 0.29
N PHE A 16 -12.36 -16.18 1.56
CA PHE A 16 -11.39 -15.25 2.10
C PHE A 16 -10.18 -15.46 1.20
N GLN A 17 -10.15 -14.69 0.12
CA GLN A 17 -8.98 -14.53 -0.70
C GLN A 17 -7.93 -14.20 0.34
N SER A 18 -7.05 -15.17 0.55
CA SER A 18 -5.80 -14.96 1.24
C SER A 18 -5.07 -14.00 0.33
N GLN A 19 -5.44 -12.71 0.42
CA GLN A 19 -4.68 -11.64 -0.17
C GLN A 19 -3.30 -11.88 0.43
N PRO A 20 -2.28 -12.17 -0.40
CA PRO A 20 -0.93 -12.10 0.11
C PRO A 20 -0.85 -10.73 0.78
N SER A 21 -0.17 -10.62 1.91
CA SER A 21 -0.01 -9.38 2.68
C SER A 21 0.73 -8.32 1.85
N ILE A 22 0.11 -7.89 0.76
CA ILE A 22 0.26 -6.60 0.12
C ILE A 22 -0.24 -5.71 1.23
N LEU A 23 0.66 -4.91 1.81
CA LEU A 23 0.28 -3.78 2.63
C LEU A 23 -0.91 -3.10 1.93
N GLU A 24 -2.12 -3.29 2.46
CA GLU A 24 -3.32 -2.61 2.00
C GLU A 24 -3.15 -1.16 2.40
N LEU A 25 -2.42 -0.43 1.55
CA LEU A 25 -2.20 0.98 1.69
C LEU A 25 -3.55 1.68 1.56
N SER A 26 -3.85 2.56 2.50
CA SER A 26 -5.03 3.42 2.39
C SER A 26 -4.94 4.28 1.12
N SER A 27 -6.08 4.73 0.59
CA SER A 27 -6.13 5.53 -0.65
C SER A 27 -5.18 6.73 -0.62
N GLY A 28 -5.09 7.43 0.53
CA GLY A 28 -4.13 8.53 0.71
C GLY A 28 -2.67 8.07 0.68
N ALA A 29 -2.36 6.92 1.30
CA ALA A 29 -1.02 6.35 1.28
C ALA A 29 -0.61 5.92 -0.14
N ILE A 30 -1.54 5.41 -0.94
CA ILE A 30 -1.31 5.05 -2.35
C ILE A 30 -0.95 6.31 -3.17
N GLU A 31 -1.63 7.43 -2.95
CA GLU A 31 -1.32 8.68 -3.67
C GLU A 31 0.08 9.18 -3.37
N ILE A 32 0.53 9.08 -2.12
CA ILE A 32 1.89 9.46 -1.75
C ILE A 32 2.90 8.48 -2.32
N VAL A 33 2.68 7.17 -2.15
CA VAL A 33 3.59 6.11 -2.64
C VAL A 33 3.79 6.19 -4.16
N LYS A 34 2.82 6.70 -4.92
CA LYS A 34 2.96 6.98 -6.38
C LYS A 34 3.96 8.07 -6.72
N GLU A 35 4.26 8.95 -5.78
CA GLU A 35 5.23 10.04 -5.93
C GLU A 35 6.59 9.72 -5.30
N LEU A 36 6.71 8.52 -4.73
CA LEU A 36 7.92 8.07 -4.07
C LEU A 36 8.68 7.05 -4.92
N ASN A 37 9.99 7.10 -4.78
CA ASN A 37 10.92 6.17 -5.39
C ASN A 37 11.49 5.25 -4.30
N CYS A 38 11.65 3.97 -4.61
CA CYS A 38 12.39 3.10 -3.70
C CYS A 38 13.86 3.50 -3.71
N ILE A 39 14.42 3.78 -2.53
CA ILE A 39 15.85 4.11 -2.39
C ILE A 39 16.74 2.87 -2.18
N CYS A 40 16.12 1.70 -2.21
CA CYS A 40 16.78 0.41 -2.29
C CYS A 40 17.55 0.24 -3.62
N SER A 41 18.27 -0.87 -3.76
CA SER A 41 19.14 -1.12 -4.91
C SER A 41 18.41 -1.10 -6.25
N CYS A 42 17.09 -1.34 -6.26
CA CYS A 42 16.30 -1.42 -7.49
C CYS A 42 15.86 -0.06 -8.06
N LYS A 43 15.94 1.04 -7.28
CA LYS A 43 15.70 2.43 -7.74
C LYS A 43 14.46 2.62 -8.63
N MET A 44 13.42 1.82 -8.39
CA MET A 44 12.16 1.85 -9.12
C MET A 44 11.09 2.54 -8.28
N GLU A 45 10.00 2.94 -8.93
CA GLU A 45 8.83 3.53 -8.28
C GLU A 45 8.39 2.68 -7.08
N LEU A 46 8.09 3.35 -5.96
CA LEU A 46 7.80 2.68 -4.71
C LEU A 46 6.52 1.83 -4.81
N LEU A 47 5.54 2.31 -5.57
CA LEU A 47 4.25 1.64 -5.74
C LEU A 47 4.39 0.20 -6.27
N PRO A 48 4.96 -0.06 -7.47
CA PRO A 48 5.17 -1.43 -7.95
C PRO A 48 6.29 -2.17 -7.21
N CYS A 49 7.17 -1.47 -6.49
CA CYS A 49 8.26 -2.11 -5.79
C CYS A 49 7.76 -2.98 -4.64
N THR A 50 8.29 -4.19 -4.50
CA THR A 50 7.99 -5.13 -3.40
C THR A 50 9.25 -5.63 -2.71
N CYS A 51 10.36 -4.92 -2.85
CA CYS A 51 11.61 -5.33 -2.22
C CYS A 51 11.52 -5.31 -0.69
N ASP A 52 12.21 -6.26 -0.08
CA ASP A 52 12.40 -6.42 1.37
C ASP A 52 13.84 -6.06 1.75
N GLU A 53 14.38 -4.99 1.13
CA GLU A 53 15.69 -4.44 1.50
C GLU A 53 15.56 -3.41 2.63
N LEU A 54 16.67 -3.15 3.34
CA LEU A 54 16.78 -2.04 4.29
C LEU A 54 16.50 -0.71 3.56
N LYS A 55 15.60 0.11 4.12
CA LYS A 55 15.06 1.31 3.45
C LYS A 55 14.41 1.02 2.10
N GLY A 56 13.90 -0.20 1.93
CA GLY A 56 13.18 -0.65 0.75
C GLY A 56 11.71 -0.32 0.78
N SER A 57 10.98 -0.88 -0.19
CA SER A 57 9.58 -0.58 -0.44
C SER A 57 8.70 -0.84 0.77
N LYS A 58 8.89 -1.98 1.44
CA LYS A 58 8.09 -2.36 2.59
C LYS A 58 8.21 -1.40 3.76
N GLU A 59 9.44 -0.97 4.08
CA GLU A 59 9.70 -0.03 5.17
C GLU A 59 9.13 1.37 4.87
N ILE A 60 9.34 1.86 3.64
CA ILE A 60 8.84 3.19 3.25
C ILE A 60 7.31 3.16 3.18
N LYS A 61 6.68 2.12 2.59
CA LYS A 61 5.22 1.97 2.54
C LYS A 61 4.60 1.89 3.93
N ALA A 62 5.21 1.12 4.83
CA ALA A 62 4.76 1.06 6.23
C ALA A 62 4.86 2.43 6.90
N PHE A 63 5.94 3.16 6.67
CA PHE A 63 6.10 4.51 7.20
C PHE A 63 5.10 5.51 6.62
N VAL A 64 4.84 5.49 5.31
CA VAL A 64 3.78 6.31 4.69
C VAL A 64 2.43 5.99 5.30
N GLN A 65 2.11 4.71 5.50
CA GLN A 65 0.85 4.32 6.13
C GLN A 65 0.72 4.87 7.56
N THR A 66 1.81 4.89 8.34
CA THR A 66 1.83 5.53 9.65
C THR A 66 1.56 7.03 9.56
N LEU A 67 2.20 7.73 8.63
CA LEU A 67 2.01 9.18 8.46
C LEU A 67 0.56 9.54 8.08
N VAL A 68 -0.06 8.71 7.22
CA VAL A 68 -1.48 8.85 6.86
C VAL A 68 -2.40 8.54 8.04
N ASP A 69 -2.08 7.52 8.83
CA ASP A 69 -2.83 7.16 10.04
C ASP A 69 -2.73 8.24 11.13
N GLU A 70 -1.59 8.93 11.22
CA GLU A 70 -1.40 10.12 12.05
C GLU A 70 -2.23 11.33 11.59
N GLY A 71 -2.84 11.27 10.40
CA GLY A 71 -3.65 12.35 9.85
C GLY A 71 -2.82 13.57 9.43
N LEU A 72 -1.53 13.37 9.13
CA LEU A 72 -0.67 14.44 8.64
C LEU A 72 -1.12 14.89 7.25
N SER A 73 -0.82 16.13 6.90
CA SER A 73 -1.05 16.64 5.56
C SER A 73 0.05 16.18 4.62
N ARG A 74 -0.26 15.94 3.34
CA ARG A 74 0.70 15.50 2.30
C ARG A 74 2.06 16.18 2.35
N SER A 75 2.11 17.51 2.52
CA SER A 75 3.38 18.25 2.62
C SER A 75 4.21 17.88 3.85
N GLU A 76 3.57 17.65 4.99
CA GLU A 76 4.20 17.16 6.22
C GLU A 76 4.70 15.73 6.03
N GLU A 77 3.87 14.86 5.43
CA GLU A 77 4.21 13.46 5.17
C GLU A 77 5.46 13.36 4.29
N LEU A 78 5.50 14.12 3.19
CA LEU A 78 6.66 14.24 2.31
C LEU A 78 7.87 14.85 3.04
N GLY A 79 7.65 15.85 3.90
CA GLY A 79 8.70 16.43 4.74
C GLY A 79 9.34 15.38 5.65
N ARG A 80 8.54 14.57 6.34
CA ARG A 80 9.00 13.47 7.20
C ARG A 80 9.73 12.37 6.41
N LEU A 81 9.25 12.06 5.22
CA LEU A 81 9.90 11.11 4.31
C LEU A 81 11.28 11.63 3.86
N VAL A 82 11.38 12.90 3.47
CA VAL A 82 12.64 13.52 3.07
C VAL A 82 13.60 13.65 4.26
N GLU A 83 13.10 13.95 5.46
CA GLU A 83 13.91 14.02 6.67
C GLU A 83 14.53 12.65 7.02
N LYS A 84 13.75 11.57 6.87
CA LYS A 84 14.18 10.20 7.21
C LYS A 84 15.01 9.51 6.12
N TYR A 85 14.63 9.69 4.86
CA TYR A 85 15.20 8.95 3.71
C TYR A 85 15.97 9.83 2.73
N GLY A 86 15.93 11.15 2.89
CA GLY A 86 16.53 12.12 1.97
C GLY A 86 15.68 12.42 0.75
N GLN A 87 16.09 13.40 -0.07
CA GLN A 87 15.36 13.77 -1.29
C GLN A 87 15.32 12.67 -2.35
N SER A 88 16.17 11.64 -2.25
CA SER A 88 16.19 10.51 -3.19
C SER A 88 14.91 9.67 -3.15
N VAL A 89 14.13 9.77 -2.07
CA VAL A 89 12.83 9.09 -1.96
C VAL A 89 11.75 9.76 -2.79
N LEU A 90 11.93 11.00 -3.24
CA LEU A 90 10.95 11.71 -4.06
C LEU A 90 11.20 11.45 -5.55
N ILE A 91 10.14 11.15 -6.29
CA ILE A 91 10.21 11.17 -7.76
C ILE A 91 10.25 12.64 -8.19
N LYS A 92 11.40 13.09 -8.70
CA LYS A 92 11.47 14.36 -9.45
C LYS A 92 10.66 14.20 -10.73
N LYS A 93 9.42 14.65 -10.74
CA LYS A 93 8.72 14.94 -12.00
C LYS A 93 9.37 16.20 -12.59
N ASN A 94 10.19 16.02 -13.61
CA ASN A 94 10.71 17.09 -14.46
C ASN A 94 9.65 17.55 -15.45
#